data_AF-A0A2N3B6V5-F1
#
_entry.id   AF-A0A2N3B6V5-F1
#
_cell.length_a   1.000
_cell.length_b   1.000
_cell.length_c   1.000
_cell.angle_alpha   90.00
_cell.angle_beta   90.00
_cell.angle_gamma   90.00
#
_symmetry.space_group_name_H-M   'P 1'
#
loop_
_entity.id
_entity.type
_entity.pdbx_description
1 polymer ?
#
loop_
_entity_poly.entity_id
_entity_poly.type
_entity_poly.pdbx_seq_one_letter_code
_entity_poly.pdbx_strand_id
1 'polypeptide(L)'
;MPPEPATLPAAAAAWFDRIAPAWRTPLLALAAAWLALIAATAPSWGEMLHQWWNIDTYNHLLLVPFIIGWLVMLKAGELARITPQPCLPGLALVAAALALWWAGRAADINLIAHAGAVGAVQAAVLTVLGLRASALLTLPLAMGAFLVPFGDEIIPPLQLITADITVALTRWSGVPASIEGIYINTPAGLFIVAEACSGVKF
;
A
#
# COMPACT_ATOMS: atom_id res chain seq x y z
N MET A 1 38.78 32.35 13.66
CA MET A 1 37.34 32.43 13.32
C MET A 1 36.68 31.23 13.97
N PRO A 2 35.90 31.39 15.06
CA PRO A 2 35.12 30.27 15.59
C PRO A 2 33.99 29.93 14.60
N PRO A 3 33.60 28.65 14.45
CA PRO A 3 32.50 28.26 13.57
C PRO A 3 31.18 28.78 14.14
N GLU A 4 30.38 29.43 13.29
CA GLU A 4 29.02 29.84 13.64
C GLU A 4 28.19 28.62 14.05
N PRO A 5 27.47 28.67 15.18
CA PRO A 5 26.58 27.58 15.57
C PRO A 5 25.46 27.48 14.53
N ALA A 6 25.34 26.31 13.90
CA ALA A 6 24.30 25.99 12.93
C ALA A 6 22.91 26.09 13.61
N THR A 7 22.31 27.27 13.57
CA THR A 7 20.90 27.45 13.92
C THR A 7 20.07 26.77 12.85
N LEU A 8 19.32 25.74 13.22
CA LEU A 8 18.32 25.11 12.37
C LEU A 8 17.43 26.21 11.74
N PRO A 9 17.11 26.14 10.44
CA PRO A 9 16.45 27.26 9.76
C PRO A 9 15.08 27.55 10.40
N ALA A 10 14.87 28.82 10.74
CA ALA A 10 13.65 29.37 11.34
C ALA A 10 12.34 29.00 10.62
N ALA A 11 12.44 28.55 9.36
CA ALA A 11 11.32 28.05 8.56
C ALA A 11 10.65 26.78 9.14
N ALA A 12 11.40 25.88 9.79
CA ALA A 12 10.82 24.70 10.40
C ALA A 12 9.97 25.06 11.65
N ALA A 13 10.48 25.98 12.48
CA ALA A 13 9.75 26.48 13.66
C ALA A 13 8.45 27.20 13.27
N ALA A 14 8.48 28.01 12.20
CA ALA A 14 7.31 28.74 11.69
C ALA A 14 6.20 27.85 11.13
N TRP A 15 6.47 26.58 10.81
CA TRP A 15 5.44 25.62 10.35
C TRP A 15 4.67 25.03 11.54
N PHE A 16 5.36 24.71 12.64
CA PHE A 16 4.75 24.21 13.88
C PHE A 16 3.92 25.27 14.61
N ASP A 17 4.27 26.56 14.46
CA ASP A 17 3.48 27.67 15.02
C ASP A 17 2.16 27.93 14.27
N ARG A 18 2.01 27.42 13.03
CA ARG A 18 0.73 27.43 12.30
C ARG A 18 -0.20 26.29 12.71
N ILE A 19 0.28 25.29 13.44
CA ILE A 19 -0.53 24.17 13.90
C ILE A 19 -1.25 24.61 15.17
N ALA A 20 -2.58 24.73 15.08
CA ALA A 20 -3.41 25.09 16.23
C ALA A 20 -3.09 24.20 17.44
N PRO A 21 -3.02 24.73 18.68
CA PRO A 21 -2.62 23.96 19.85
C PRO A 21 -3.48 22.70 20.08
N ALA A 22 -4.74 22.71 19.63
CA ALA A 22 -5.64 21.56 19.64
C ALA A 22 -5.17 20.36 18.80
N TRP A 23 -4.27 20.56 17.82
CA TRP A 23 -3.75 19.52 16.94
C TRP A 23 -2.42 18.93 17.40
N ARG A 24 -1.69 19.57 18.33
CA ARG A 24 -0.37 19.10 18.77
C ARG A 24 -0.44 17.72 19.43
N THR A 25 -1.34 17.56 20.41
CA THR A 25 -1.49 16.29 21.14
C THR A 25 -2.02 15.17 20.24
N PRO A 26 -3.08 15.37 19.41
CA PRO A 26 -3.53 14.36 18.47
C PRO A 26 -2.48 13.95 17.44
N LEU A 27 -1.69 14.90 16.91
CA LEU A 27 -0.63 14.58 15.95
C LEU A 27 0.50 13.77 16.59
N LEU A 28 0.90 14.12 17.82
CA LEU A 28 1.88 13.34 18.57
C LEU A 28 1.36 11.93 18.89
N ALA A 29 0.10 11.82 19.31
CA ALA A 29 -0.54 10.53 19.57
C ALA A 29 -0.64 9.68 18.29
N LEU A 30 -0.97 10.29 17.15
CA LEU A 30 -1.02 9.61 15.86
C LEU A 30 0.37 9.14 15.43
N ALA A 31 1.40 9.99 15.54
CA ALA A 31 2.77 9.62 15.22
C ALA A 31 3.28 8.47 16.11
N ALA A 32 3.00 8.53 17.42
CA ALA A 32 3.33 7.45 18.34
C ALA A 32 2.58 6.16 18.02
N ALA A 33 1.29 6.25 17.68
CA ALA A 33 0.49 5.08 17.27
C ALA A 33 1.02 4.47 15.97
N TRP A 34 1.35 5.27 14.96
CA TRP A 34 1.96 4.79 13.73
C TRP A 34 3.30 4.10 13.99
N LEU A 35 4.19 4.71 14.78
CA LEU A 35 5.46 4.09 15.14
C LEU A 35 5.25 2.75 15.86
N ALA A 36 4.33 2.68 16.82
CA ALA A 36 4.03 1.45 17.53
C ALA A 36 3.46 0.36 16.61
N LEU A 37 2.53 0.71 15.71
CA LEU A 37 1.92 -0.23 14.76
C LEU A 37 2.91 -0.72 13.70
N ILE A 38 3.73 0.19 13.16
CA ILE A 38 4.79 -0.17 12.20
C ILE A 38 5.83 -1.05 12.88
N ALA A 39 6.23 -0.75 14.12
CA ALA A 39 7.14 -1.60 14.88
C ALA A 39 6.55 -2.98 15.16
N ALA A 40 5.27 -3.06 15.54
CA ALA A 40 4.58 -4.33 15.78
C ALA A 40 4.43 -5.18 14.51
N THR A 41 4.30 -4.54 13.35
CA THR A 41 4.14 -5.17 12.04
C THR A 41 5.39 -5.09 11.17
N ALA A 42 6.56 -4.85 11.79
CA ALA A 42 7.81 -4.53 11.10
C ALA A 42 8.24 -5.55 10.02
N PRO A 43 8.08 -6.88 10.20
CA PRO A 43 8.42 -7.83 9.15
C PRO A 43 7.65 -7.58 7.85
N SER A 44 6.35 -7.31 7.95
CA SER A 44 5.49 -7.04 6.77
C SER A 44 5.88 -5.75 6.07
N TRP A 45 6.22 -4.69 6.81
CA TRP A 45 6.72 -3.46 6.21
C TRP A 45 8.08 -3.66 5.52
N GLY A 46 8.96 -4.49 6.09
CA GLY A 46 10.25 -4.84 5.49
C GLY A 46 10.09 -5.62 4.18
N GLU A 47 9.18 -6.60 4.14
CA GLU A 47 8.83 -7.35 2.94
C GLU A 47 8.27 -6.42 1.84
N MET A 48 7.33 -5.54 2.20
CA MET A 48 6.75 -4.56 1.27
C MET A 48 7.82 -3.60 0.73
N LEU A 49 8.70 -3.07 1.59
CA LEU A 49 9.82 -2.22 1.18
C LEU A 49 10.77 -2.95 0.22
N HIS A 50 11.05 -4.23 0.48
CA HIS A 50 11.87 -5.04 -0.41
C HIS A 50 11.21 -5.19 -1.79
N GLN A 51 9.90 -5.43 -1.84
CA GLN A 51 9.15 -5.52 -3.09
C GLN A 51 9.16 -4.20 -3.86
N TRP A 52 8.90 -3.07 -3.18
CA TRP A 52 8.92 -1.76 -3.82
C TRP A 52 10.29 -1.41 -4.41
N TRP A 53 11.38 -1.84 -3.78
CA TRP A 53 12.72 -1.45 -4.22
C TRP A 53 13.32 -2.39 -5.27
N ASN A 54 12.99 -3.68 -5.21
CA ASN A 54 13.67 -4.72 -5.99
C ASN A 54 12.81 -5.33 -7.10
N ILE A 55 11.52 -5.00 -7.17
CA ILE A 55 10.61 -5.51 -8.19
C ILE A 55 10.11 -4.33 -9.02
N ASP A 56 10.47 -4.30 -10.30
CA ASP A 56 10.12 -3.23 -11.24
C ASP A 56 8.61 -2.95 -11.29
N THR A 57 7.80 -4.00 -11.20
CA THR A 57 6.33 -3.93 -11.14
C THR A 57 5.83 -3.00 -10.03
N TYR A 58 6.51 -2.99 -8.88
CA TYR A 58 6.08 -2.27 -7.67
C TYR A 58 6.87 -0.99 -7.39
N ASN A 59 7.86 -0.64 -8.22
CA ASN A 59 8.73 0.52 -7.97
C ASN A 59 7.95 1.84 -7.88
N HIS A 60 6.87 1.97 -8.65
CA HIS A 60 5.98 3.13 -8.61
C HIS A 60 5.29 3.35 -7.23
N LEU A 61 5.20 2.33 -6.37
CA LEU A 61 4.63 2.45 -5.02
C LEU A 61 5.49 3.35 -4.13
N LEU A 62 6.79 3.51 -4.40
CA LEU A 62 7.65 4.45 -3.68
C LEU A 62 7.18 5.90 -3.79
N LEU A 63 6.44 6.26 -4.85
CA LEU A 63 5.88 7.59 -5.04
C LEU A 63 4.62 7.83 -4.20
N VAL A 64 3.91 6.77 -3.82
CA VAL A 64 2.59 6.84 -3.16
C VAL A 64 2.64 7.60 -1.82
N PRO A 65 3.61 7.36 -0.90
CA PRO A 65 3.73 8.16 0.33
C PRO A 65 3.88 9.66 0.09
N PHE A 66 4.61 10.06 -0.95
CA PHE A 66 4.78 11.48 -1.31
C PHE A 66 3.46 12.09 -1.81
N ILE A 67 2.71 11.34 -2.64
CA ILE A 67 1.39 11.75 -3.11
C ILE A 67 0.42 11.90 -1.93
N ILE A 68 0.42 10.96 -0.98
CA ILE A 68 -0.42 11.04 0.22
C ILE A 68 -0.10 12.30 1.03
N GLY A 69 1.20 12.56 1.28
CA GLY A 69 1.64 13.76 1.98
C GLY A 69 1.17 15.04 1.28
N TRP A 70 1.31 15.08 -0.05
CA TRP A 70 0.81 16.20 -0.86
C TRP A 70 -0.71 16.39 -0.77
N LEU A 71 -1.49 15.30 -0.89
CA LEU A 71 -2.95 15.35 -0.78
C LEU A 71 -3.40 15.84 0.62
N VAL A 72 -2.70 15.43 1.67
CA VAL A 72 -2.95 15.93 3.04
C VAL A 72 -2.64 17.43 3.12
N MET A 73 -1.55 17.89 2.51
CA MET A 73 -1.19 19.32 2.48
C MET A 73 -2.25 20.17 1.77
N LEU A 74 -2.84 19.66 0.68
CA LEU A 74 -3.94 20.34 -0.01
C LEU A 74 -5.16 20.54 0.89
N LYS A 75 -5.39 19.60 1.82
CA LYS A 75 -6.49 19.65 2.79
C LYS A 75 -6.14 20.33 4.10
N ALA A 76 -4.91 20.82 4.29
CA ALA A 76 -4.45 21.40 5.55
C ALA A 76 -5.31 22.59 6.01
N GLY A 77 -5.76 23.45 5.09
CA GLY A 77 -6.62 24.60 5.42
C GLY A 77 -8.02 24.21 5.88
N GLU A 78 -8.57 23.12 5.34
CA GLU A 78 -9.86 22.55 5.77
C GLU A 78 -9.72 21.80 7.10
N LEU A 79 -8.64 21.03 7.25
CA LEU A 79 -8.30 20.31 8.49
C LEU A 79 -8.11 21.27 9.67
N ALA A 80 -7.48 22.43 9.46
CA ALA A 80 -7.29 23.44 10.50
C ALA A 80 -8.61 23.97 11.12
N ARG A 81 -9.74 23.83 10.40
CA ARG A 81 -11.08 24.22 10.89
C ARG A 81 -11.78 23.12 11.67
N ILE A 82 -11.24 21.91 11.65
CA ILE A 82 -11.79 20.74 12.34
C ILE A 82 -11.03 20.57 13.66
N THR A 83 -11.75 20.25 14.73
CA THR A 83 -11.17 19.79 15.99
C THR A 83 -11.09 18.26 15.97
N PRO A 84 -9.89 17.66 16.12
CA PRO A 84 -9.75 16.21 16.21
C PRO A 84 -10.56 15.67 17.39
N GLN A 85 -11.37 14.65 17.15
CA GLN A 85 -12.18 14.00 18.18
C GLN A 85 -11.96 12.49 18.10
N PRO A 86 -11.21 11.88 19.03
CA PRO A 86 -10.92 10.46 18.95
C PRO A 86 -12.22 9.64 18.98
N CYS A 87 -12.27 8.57 18.18
CA CYS A 87 -13.45 7.73 18.08
C CYS A 87 -13.14 6.28 18.48
N LEU A 88 -13.92 5.75 19.44
CA LEU A 88 -13.82 4.36 19.90
C LEU A 88 -14.02 3.33 18.77
N PRO A 89 -14.94 3.53 17.79
CA PRO A 89 -15.07 2.60 16.68
C PRO A 89 -13.79 2.45 15.84
N GLY A 90 -12.94 3.49 15.77
CA GLY A 90 -11.64 3.40 15.12
C GLY A 90 -10.73 2.37 15.79
N LEU A 91 -10.77 2.26 17.12
CA LEU A 91 -9.97 1.29 17.86
C LEU A 91 -10.38 -0.15 17.52
N ALA A 92 -11.68 -0.40 17.36
CA ALA A 92 -12.17 -1.71 16.90
C ALA A 92 -11.66 -2.03 15.48
N LEU A 93 -11.58 -1.02 14.61
CA LEU A 93 -11.01 -1.19 13.27
C LEU A 93 -9.49 -1.48 13.31
N VAL A 94 -8.74 -0.82 14.20
CA VAL A 94 -7.32 -1.13 14.44
C VAL A 94 -7.16 -2.58 14.91
N ALA A 95 -7.97 -3.01 15.89
CA ALA A 95 -7.94 -4.38 16.39
C ALA A 95 -8.27 -5.40 15.29
N ALA A 96 -9.28 -5.13 14.47
CA ALA A 96 -9.64 -5.97 13.33
C ALA A 96 -8.51 -6.04 12.28
N ALA A 97 -7.86 -4.91 11.97
CA ALA A 97 -6.74 -4.88 11.04
C ALA A 97 -5.51 -5.64 11.57
N LEU A 98 -5.22 -5.55 12.87
CA LEU A 98 -4.17 -6.34 13.51
C LEU A 98 -4.50 -7.84 13.56
N ALA A 99 -5.77 -8.19 13.79
CA ALA A 99 -6.22 -9.58 13.72
C ALA A 99 -6.09 -10.12 12.29
N LEU A 100 -6.41 -9.32 11.28
CA LEU A 100 -6.22 -9.66 9.88
C LEU A 100 -4.73 -9.84 9.53
N TRP A 101 -3.88 -8.92 9.99
CA TRP A 101 -2.43 -9.03 9.84
C TRP A 101 -1.90 -10.35 10.44
N TRP A 102 -2.31 -10.65 11.67
CA TRP A 102 -1.90 -11.86 12.37
C TRP A 102 -2.40 -13.12 11.66
N ALA A 103 -3.66 -13.14 11.21
CA ALA A 103 -4.23 -14.25 10.45
C ALA A 103 -3.49 -14.47 9.12
N GLY A 104 -3.18 -13.39 8.40
CA GLY A 104 -2.37 -13.46 7.18
C GLY A 104 -0.99 -14.04 7.44
N ARG A 105 -0.33 -13.62 8.53
CA ARG A 105 0.99 -14.15 8.89
C ARG A 105 0.94 -15.61 9.34
N ALA A 106 -0.11 -16.02 10.04
CA ALA A 106 -0.33 -17.40 10.46
C ALA A 106 -0.67 -18.34 9.29
N ALA A 107 -1.31 -17.82 8.24
CA ALA A 107 -1.64 -18.56 7.03
C ALA A 107 -0.54 -18.50 5.94
N ASP A 108 0.54 -17.77 6.20
CA ASP A 108 1.60 -17.46 5.22
C ASP A 108 1.09 -16.79 3.93
N ILE A 109 0.02 -15.99 4.07
CA ILE A 109 -0.58 -15.20 2.99
C ILE A 109 -0.13 -13.75 3.12
N ASN A 110 0.96 -13.41 2.43
CA ASN A 110 1.59 -12.09 2.47
C ASN A 110 0.62 -10.95 2.14
N LEU A 111 -0.23 -11.11 1.11
CA LEU A 111 -1.22 -10.10 0.73
C LEU A 111 -2.15 -9.72 1.89
N ILE A 112 -2.64 -10.71 2.65
CA ILE A 112 -3.52 -10.48 3.79
C ILE A 112 -2.73 -9.83 4.94
N ALA A 113 -1.50 -10.27 5.18
CA ALA A 113 -0.63 -9.67 6.19
C ALA A 113 -0.35 -8.19 5.87
N HIS A 114 0.06 -7.88 4.64
CA HIS A 114 0.35 -6.52 4.17
C HIS A 114 -0.88 -5.62 4.24
N ALA A 115 -2.05 -6.13 3.80
CA ALA A 115 -3.32 -5.43 3.92
C ALA A 115 -3.69 -5.10 5.38
N GLY A 116 -3.47 -6.04 6.30
CA GLY A 116 -3.68 -5.81 7.74
C GLY A 116 -2.73 -4.75 8.32
N ALA A 117 -1.44 -4.78 7.95
CA ALA A 117 -0.44 -3.82 8.43
C ALA A 117 -0.75 -2.39 7.96
N VAL A 118 -1.02 -2.21 6.67
CA VAL A 118 -1.43 -0.92 6.09
C VAL A 118 -2.76 -0.47 6.67
N GLY A 119 -3.73 -1.39 6.77
CA GLY A 119 -5.05 -1.13 7.33
C GLY A 119 -4.99 -0.65 8.79
N ALA A 120 -4.08 -1.19 9.60
CA ALA A 120 -3.91 -0.77 10.99
C ALA A 120 -3.43 0.69 11.10
N VAL A 121 -2.46 1.08 10.28
CA VAL A 121 -1.94 2.46 10.21
C VAL A 121 -3.02 3.44 9.75
N GLN A 122 -3.83 3.06 8.75
CA GLN A 122 -4.95 3.87 8.29
C GLN A 122 -6.07 3.96 9.34
N ALA A 123 -6.39 2.87 10.02
CA ALA A 123 -7.38 2.84 11.09
C ALA A 123 -6.97 3.72 12.29
N ALA A 124 -5.67 3.85 12.57
CA ALA A 124 -5.17 4.77 13.59
C ALA A 124 -5.52 6.24 13.31
N VAL A 125 -5.58 6.64 12.03
CA VAL A 125 -6.04 7.99 11.63
C VAL A 125 -7.48 8.22 12.08
N LEU A 126 -8.35 7.24 11.84
CA LEU A 126 -9.74 7.28 12.30
C LEU A 126 -9.84 7.32 13.82
N THR A 127 -9.09 6.48 14.53
CA THR A 127 -9.09 6.40 16.00
C THR A 127 -8.69 7.72 16.65
N VAL A 128 -7.63 8.37 16.14
CA VAL A 128 -7.03 9.54 16.77
C VAL A 128 -7.66 10.85 16.29
N LEU A 129 -7.88 10.99 14.98
CA LEU A 129 -8.41 12.23 14.40
C LEU A 129 -9.95 12.28 14.35
N GLY A 130 -10.60 11.12 14.39
CA GLY A 130 -12.05 11.00 14.35
C GLY A 130 -12.65 10.96 12.96
N LEU A 131 -13.97 10.70 12.92
CA LEU A 131 -14.70 10.47 11.67
C LEU A 131 -14.69 11.69 10.74
N ARG A 132 -14.76 12.92 11.27
CA ARG A 132 -14.79 14.14 10.45
C ARG A 132 -13.48 14.39 9.72
N ALA A 133 -12.36 14.25 10.42
CA ALA A 133 -11.04 14.39 9.81
C ALA A 133 -10.76 13.25 8.83
N SER A 134 -11.12 12.01 9.17
CA SER A 134 -10.95 10.87 8.25
C SER A 134 -11.83 10.97 7.01
N ALA A 135 -13.04 11.51 7.12
CA ALA A 135 -13.89 11.75 5.95
C ALA A 135 -13.26 12.76 4.98
N LEU A 136 -12.64 13.82 5.50
CA LEU A 136 -11.88 14.78 4.69
C LEU A 136 -10.63 14.14 4.06
N LEU A 137 -10.02 13.19 4.77
CA LEU A 137 -8.86 12.43 4.34
C LEU A 137 -9.20 11.15 3.57
N THR A 138 -10.46 10.96 3.13
CA THR A 138 -10.87 9.72 2.43
C THR A 138 -10.01 9.44 1.20
N LEU A 139 -9.70 10.47 0.41
CA LEU A 139 -8.84 10.32 -0.76
C LEU A 139 -7.38 9.95 -0.39
N PRO A 140 -6.70 10.66 0.52
CA PRO A 140 -5.41 10.23 1.07
C PRO A 140 -5.41 8.80 1.62
N LEU A 141 -6.45 8.39 2.35
CA LEU A 141 -6.57 7.06 2.93
C LEU A 141 -6.77 6.00 1.84
N ALA A 142 -7.65 6.25 0.87
CA ALA A 142 -7.84 5.40 -0.29
C ALA A 142 -6.53 5.25 -1.09
N MET A 143 -5.78 6.33 -1.26
CA MET A 143 -4.43 6.29 -1.85
C MET A 143 -3.48 5.43 -1.01
N GLY A 144 -3.60 5.49 0.32
CA GLY A 144 -2.88 4.63 1.27
C GLY A 144 -3.11 3.14 1.07
N ALA A 145 -4.28 2.72 0.58
CA ALA A 145 -4.57 1.30 0.33
C ALA A 145 -3.70 0.72 -0.79
N PHE A 146 -3.25 1.55 -1.74
CA PHE A 146 -2.36 1.14 -2.83
C PHE A 146 -0.91 0.91 -2.39
N LEU A 147 -0.55 1.16 -1.13
CA LEU A 147 0.76 0.74 -0.62
C LEU A 147 0.89 -0.79 -0.55
N VAL A 148 -0.23 -1.51 -0.45
CA VAL A 148 -0.20 -2.98 -0.43
C VAL A 148 0.17 -3.45 -1.84
N PRO A 149 1.30 -4.14 -2.03
CA PRO A 149 1.61 -4.74 -3.32
C PRO A 149 0.63 -5.90 -3.55
N PHE A 150 -0.16 -5.78 -4.60
CA PHE A 150 -1.12 -6.80 -5.03
C PHE A 150 -1.00 -7.01 -6.54
N GLY A 151 -1.35 -8.20 -7.04
CA GLY A 151 -1.48 -8.43 -8.48
C GLY A 151 -0.69 -9.63 -8.99
N ASP A 152 0.38 -10.03 -8.32
CA ASP A 152 1.13 -11.24 -8.67
C ASP A 152 0.23 -12.50 -8.58
N GLU A 153 -0.75 -12.51 -7.68
CA GLU A 153 -1.72 -13.58 -7.50
C GLU A 153 -2.66 -13.74 -8.69
N ILE A 154 -2.82 -12.68 -9.50
CA ILE A 154 -3.70 -12.64 -10.67
C ILE A 154 -2.96 -13.19 -11.91
N ILE A 155 -1.62 -13.26 -11.88
CA ILE A 155 -0.83 -13.72 -13.02
C ILE A 155 -1.16 -15.18 -13.40
N PRO A 156 -1.13 -16.18 -12.49
CA PRO A 156 -1.43 -17.57 -12.85
C PRO A 156 -2.82 -17.79 -13.47
N PRO A 157 -3.94 -17.26 -12.93
CA PRO A 157 -5.24 -17.48 -13.55
C PRO A 157 -5.35 -16.81 -14.92
N LEU A 158 -4.73 -15.63 -15.12
CA LEU A 158 -4.71 -14.98 -16.43
C LEU A 158 -3.92 -15.77 -17.47
N GLN A 159 -2.80 -16.39 -17.07
CA GLN A 159 -2.04 -17.27 -17.97
C GLN A 159 -2.85 -18.50 -18.39
N LEU A 160 -3.58 -19.13 -17.46
CA LEU A 160 -4.44 -20.27 -17.78
C LEU A 160 -5.54 -19.89 -18.77
N ILE A 161 -6.23 -18.78 -18.52
CA ILE A 161 -7.27 -18.26 -19.43
C ILE A 161 -6.67 -17.97 -20.81
N THR A 162 -5.49 -17.36 -20.85
CA THR A 162 -4.80 -17.04 -22.11
C THR A 162 -4.40 -18.32 -22.86
N ALA A 163 -3.92 -19.33 -22.15
CA ALA A 163 -3.55 -20.62 -22.71
C ALA A 163 -4.77 -21.34 -23.31
N ASP A 164 -5.90 -21.34 -22.59
CA ASP A 164 -7.17 -21.92 -23.05
C ASP A 164 -7.68 -21.24 -24.32
N ILE A 165 -7.68 -19.90 -24.35
CA ILE A 165 -8.08 -19.11 -25.53
C ILE A 165 -7.15 -19.41 -26.71
N THR A 166 -5.83 -19.48 -26.46
CA THR A 166 -4.83 -19.72 -27.51
C THR A 166 -5.02 -21.09 -28.15
N VAL A 167 -5.26 -22.14 -27.35
CA VAL A 167 -5.52 -23.49 -27.86
C VAL A 167 -6.86 -23.55 -28.60
N ALA A 168 -7.90 -22.89 -28.09
CA ALA A 168 -9.19 -22.84 -28.78
C ALA A 168 -9.08 -22.21 -30.17
N LEU A 169 -8.35 -21.09 -30.28
CA LEU A 169 -8.10 -20.41 -31.56
C LEU A 169 -7.23 -21.25 -32.51
N THR A 170 -6.21 -21.92 -31.98
CA THR A 170 -5.32 -22.79 -32.76
C THR A 170 -6.07 -23.98 -33.36
N ARG A 171 -6.97 -24.58 -32.57
CA ARG A 171 -7.87 -25.65 -33.05
C ARG A 171 -8.83 -25.12 -34.10
N TRP A 172 -9.35 -23.90 -33.92
CA TRP A 172 -10.24 -23.27 -34.89
C TRP A 172 -9.56 -23.00 -36.24
N SER A 173 -8.25 -22.72 -36.25
CA SER A 173 -7.47 -22.62 -37.49
C SER A 173 -7.12 -23.97 -38.14
N GLY A 174 -7.58 -25.09 -37.58
CA GLY A 174 -7.33 -26.44 -38.11
C GLY A 174 -6.02 -27.08 -37.68
N VAL A 175 -5.28 -26.46 -36.75
CA VAL A 175 -4.03 -27.01 -36.21
C VAL A 175 -4.35 -27.79 -34.93
N PRO A 176 -3.96 -29.07 -34.82
CA PRO A 176 -4.16 -29.81 -33.58
C PRO A 176 -3.26 -29.23 -32.49
N ALA A 177 -3.87 -28.88 -31.36
CA ALA A 177 -3.17 -28.35 -30.19
C ALA A 177 -3.73 -28.97 -28.91
N SER A 178 -2.85 -29.32 -27.98
CA SER A 178 -3.19 -29.77 -26.62
C SER A 178 -2.56 -28.85 -25.58
N ILE A 179 -3.21 -28.73 -24.42
CA ILE A 179 -2.79 -27.86 -23.33
C ILE A 179 -2.57 -28.67 -22.05
N GLU A 180 -1.48 -28.37 -21.34
CA GLU A 180 -1.18 -28.89 -20.01
C GLU A 180 -0.69 -27.73 -19.14
N GLY A 181 -1.60 -27.15 -18.34
CA GLY A 181 -1.34 -25.91 -17.61
C GLY A 181 -1.08 -24.74 -18.56
N ILE A 182 0.14 -24.19 -18.54
CA ILE A 182 0.57 -23.08 -19.41
C ILE A 182 1.32 -23.55 -20.67
N TYR A 183 1.49 -24.87 -20.84
CA TYR A 183 2.22 -25.46 -21.96
C TYR A 183 1.24 -25.87 -23.06
N ILE A 184 1.54 -25.44 -24.29
CA ILE A 184 0.74 -25.71 -25.49
C ILE A 184 1.57 -26.56 -26.45
N ASN A 185 1.14 -27.79 -26.68
CA ASN A 185 1.80 -28.72 -27.57
C ASN A 185 1.12 -28.72 -28.95
N THR A 186 1.91 -28.53 -29.99
CA THR A 186 1.48 -28.53 -31.40
C THR A 186 2.46 -29.35 -32.24
N PRO A 187 2.09 -29.78 -33.46
CA PRO A 187 3.03 -30.44 -34.38
C PRO A 187 4.27 -29.60 -34.71
N ALA A 188 4.18 -28.27 -34.60
CA ALA A 188 5.29 -27.35 -34.87
C ALA A 188 6.26 -27.22 -33.68
N GLY A 189 5.85 -27.63 -32.48
CA GLY A 189 6.66 -27.54 -31.26
C GLY A 189 5.86 -27.27 -29.99
N LEU A 190 6.60 -27.15 -28.89
CA LEU A 190 6.09 -26.80 -27.58
C LEU A 190 6.15 -25.27 -27.39
N PHE A 191 5.00 -24.67 -27.15
CA PHE A 191 4.85 -23.26 -26.82
C PHE A 191 4.50 -23.10 -25.33
N ILE A 192 4.92 -22.00 -24.72
CA ILE A 192 4.62 -21.67 -23.32
C ILE A 192 4.01 -20.27 -23.24
N VAL A 193 2.96 -20.12 -22.44
CA VAL A 193 2.45 -18.78 -22.11
C VAL A 193 3.43 -18.12 -21.15
N ALA A 194 4.15 -17.11 -21.63
CA ALA A 194 5.13 -16.38 -20.83
C ALA A 194 4.45 -15.78 -19.57
N GLU A 195 5.18 -15.78 -18.46
CA GLU A 195 4.80 -15.05 -17.24
C GLU A 195 4.74 -13.56 -17.54
N ALA A 196 3.92 -12.81 -16.78
CA ALA A 196 3.64 -11.39 -17.03
C ALA A 196 4.93 -10.61 -17.30
N CYS A 197 5.24 -10.46 -18.58
CA CYS A 197 6.40 -9.71 -19.02
C CYS A 197 5.97 -8.26 -18.97
N SER A 198 6.45 -7.49 -18.00
CA SER A 198 6.15 -6.06 -17.91
C SER A 198 6.64 -5.25 -19.13
N GLY A 199 7.26 -5.90 -20.13
CA GLY A 199 7.80 -5.26 -21.33
C GLY A 199 9.06 -4.43 -21.07
N VAL A 200 9.55 -4.36 -19.82
CA VAL A 200 10.69 -3.51 -19.41
C VAL A 200 12.02 -4.29 -19.34
N LYS A 201 12.02 -5.61 -19.51
CA LYS A 201 13.24 -6.44 -19.52
C LYS A 201 13.75 -6.75 -20.94
N PHE A 202 14.02 -5.71 -21.72
CA PHE A 202 14.82 -5.78 -22.95
C PHE A 202 15.99 -4.81 -22.88
#